data_AF-A0A839S9V5-F1
#
_entry.id   AF-A0A839S9V5-F1
#
_cell.length_a   1.000
_cell.length_b   1.000
_cell.length_c   1.000
_cell.angle_alpha   90.00
_cell.angle_beta   90.00
_cell.angle_gamma   90.00
#
_symmetry.space_group_name_H-M   'P 1'
#
loop_
_entity.id
_entity.type
_entity.pdbx_description
1 polymer ?
#
loop_
_entity_poly.entity_id
_entity_poly.type
_entity_poly.pdbx_seq_one_letter_code
_entity_poly.pdbx_strand_id
1 'polypeptide(L)'
;MKDFSLQNFIRLKELFQNKRWYKNHDEQEVFRRFGFLLGNLNEIEQELILDLSSRYLWVSYGNYLGILKDLFVEFSSEDISNVKHIYFFPIIKPDDEPQTKSGNVVSYLYKSIVYGLPANLRSIPFTIFEQFEKIAPESFTLKEGELLILIDDFIGSGTTISNTFKEIDKNPSIEYQNIRIFTITLMQEAMNILAEKGINFYCKYIESKGITDYYGDMVTQKKAIMKKIERMTKAGSNYKMGFKKSEALVTMARTPNNTFSIFWSDHIKEGKEFLAPFKR
;
A
#
# COMPACT_ATOMS: atom_id res chain seq x y z
N MET A 1 12.10 31.79 -1.44
CA MET A 1 11.53 31.05 -0.31
C MET A 1 10.93 32.07 0.62
N LYS A 2 9.60 32.17 0.71
CA LYS A 2 8.96 32.89 1.82
C LYS A 2 9.08 31.97 3.04
N ASP A 3 9.82 32.42 4.05
CA ASP A 3 9.99 31.88 5.40
C ASP A 3 9.68 30.39 5.60
N PHE A 4 10.55 29.51 5.08
CA PHE A 4 10.71 28.22 5.74
C PHE A 4 11.49 28.47 7.02
N SER A 5 10.76 28.60 8.13
CA SER A 5 11.36 28.97 9.42
C SER A 5 12.44 27.95 9.81
N LEU A 6 13.49 28.43 10.49
CA LEU A 6 14.52 27.54 11.05
C LEU A 6 13.89 26.44 11.91
N GLN A 7 12.80 26.75 12.62
CA GLN A 7 12.04 25.79 13.41
C GLN A 7 11.44 24.67 12.57
N ASN A 8 10.83 24.97 11.42
CA ASN A 8 10.28 23.94 10.54
C ASN A 8 11.37 23.11 9.84
N PHE A 9 12.53 23.69 9.56
CA PHE A 9 13.70 22.93 9.11
C PHE A 9 14.16 21.92 10.16
N ILE A 10 14.23 22.34 11.43
CA ILE A 10 14.58 21.46 12.55
C ILE A 10 13.56 20.34 12.68
N ARG A 11 12.26 20.65 12.68
CA ARG A 11 11.17 19.64 12.75
C ARG A 11 11.23 18.65 11.60
N LEU A 12 11.52 19.10 10.38
CA LEU A 12 11.66 18.21 9.23
C LEU A 12 12.87 17.27 9.38
N LYS A 13 13.99 17.77 9.91
CA LYS A 13 15.18 16.96 10.19
C LYS A 13 14.90 15.91 11.27
N GLU A 14 14.26 16.31 12.36
CA GLU A 14 13.83 15.41 13.45
C GLU A 14 12.87 14.34 12.92
N LEU A 15 11.93 14.70 12.05
CA LEU A 15 11.04 13.76 11.38
C LEU A 15 11.83 12.66 10.66
N PHE A 16 12.78 13.04 9.79
CA PHE A 16 13.57 12.08 9.02
C PHE A 16 14.43 11.16 9.91
N GLN A 17 14.95 11.70 11.02
CA GLN A 17 15.70 10.94 12.01
C GLN A 17 14.81 9.95 12.75
N ASN A 18 13.70 10.42 13.32
CA ASN A 18 12.77 9.60 14.11
C ASN A 18 12.15 8.48 13.28
N LYS A 19 11.78 8.77 12.03
CA LYS A 19 11.23 7.79 11.09
C LYS A 19 12.29 6.90 10.44
N ARG A 20 13.58 7.16 10.71
CA ARG A 20 14.73 6.48 10.10
C ARG A 20 14.70 6.51 8.57
N TRP A 21 14.08 7.52 7.98
CA TRP A 21 13.99 7.70 6.53
C TRP A 21 15.35 7.95 5.88
N TYR A 22 16.35 8.39 6.68
CA TYR A 22 17.74 8.52 6.25
C TYR A 22 18.38 7.18 5.78
N LYS A 23 17.73 6.04 6.01
CA LYS A 23 18.19 4.72 5.53
C LYS A 23 17.74 4.39 4.11
N ASN A 24 16.80 5.15 3.55
CA ASN A 24 16.31 4.95 2.19
C ASN A 24 17.27 5.61 1.18
N HIS A 25 17.38 5.04 -0.02
CA HIS A 25 18.32 5.49 -1.05
C HIS A 25 18.04 6.90 -1.60
N ASP A 26 16.77 7.33 -1.62
CA ASP A 26 16.34 8.60 -2.21
C ASP A 26 16.02 9.68 -1.15
N GLU A 27 16.40 9.44 0.10
CA GLU A 27 16.15 10.28 1.28
C GLU A 27 16.52 11.75 1.10
N GLN A 28 17.67 12.06 0.49
CA GLN A 28 18.13 13.45 0.33
C GLN A 28 17.22 14.23 -0.61
N GLU A 29 16.82 13.61 -1.71
CA GLU A 29 15.93 14.23 -2.68
C GLU A 29 14.52 14.38 -2.11
N VAL A 30 14.01 13.37 -1.40
CA VAL A 30 12.72 13.44 -0.70
C VAL A 30 12.74 14.54 0.37
N PHE A 31 13.82 14.65 1.16
CA PHE A 31 14.00 15.71 2.17
C PHE A 31 13.95 17.10 1.53
N ARG A 32 14.71 17.29 0.45
CA ARG A 32 14.75 18.55 -0.31
C ARG A 32 13.36 18.94 -0.82
N ARG A 33 12.62 17.99 -1.38
CA ARG A 33 11.25 18.21 -1.89
C ARG A 33 10.24 18.48 -0.79
N PHE A 34 10.35 17.84 0.37
CA PHE A 34 9.57 18.21 1.54
C PHE A 34 9.82 19.66 1.97
N GLY A 35 11.09 20.10 1.96
CA GLY A 35 11.44 21.49 2.22
C GLY A 35 10.75 22.47 1.27
N PHE A 36 10.73 22.18 -0.04
CA PHE A 36 10.00 23.00 -1.01
C PHE A 36 8.49 22.97 -0.81
N LEU A 37 7.91 21.80 -0.55
CA LEU A 37 6.49 21.67 -0.24
C LEU A 37 6.13 22.57 0.93
N LEU A 38 6.82 22.43 2.07
CA LEU A 38 6.53 23.22 3.27
C LEU A 38 6.74 24.72 3.02
N GLY A 39 7.78 25.12 2.29
CA GLY A 39 8.01 26.52 1.91
C GLY A 39 6.94 27.15 1.01
N ASN A 40 6.03 26.35 0.43
CA ASN A 40 4.91 26.81 -0.38
C ASN A 40 3.57 26.87 0.39
N LEU A 41 3.58 26.46 1.66
CA LEU A 41 2.42 26.38 2.55
C LEU A 41 2.44 27.49 3.60
N ASN A 42 1.28 27.90 4.10
CA ASN A 42 1.23 28.74 5.31
C ASN A 42 1.43 27.90 6.59
N GLU A 43 1.60 28.56 7.73
CA GLU A 43 1.89 27.92 9.02
C GLU A 43 0.88 26.81 9.40
N ILE A 44 -0.43 27.06 9.25
CA ILE A 44 -1.48 26.06 9.55
C ILE A 44 -1.39 24.85 8.63
N GLU A 45 -1.07 25.07 7.35
CA GLU A 45 -0.89 24.01 6.36
C GLU A 45 0.41 23.22 6.62
N GLN A 46 1.50 23.91 7.00
CA GLN A 46 2.77 23.30 7.38
C GLN A 46 2.61 22.39 8.60
N GLU A 47 1.92 22.86 9.65
CA GLU A 47 1.58 22.07 10.84
C GLU A 47 0.86 20.77 10.47
N LEU A 48 -0.18 20.85 9.63
CA LEU A 48 -0.91 19.66 9.19
C LEU A 48 -0.02 18.68 8.40
N ILE A 49 0.81 19.18 7.48
CA ILE A 49 1.70 18.31 6.69
C ILE A 49 2.76 17.66 7.56
N LEU A 50 3.39 18.39 8.49
CA LEU A 50 4.39 17.82 9.41
C LEU A 50 3.76 16.76 10.34
N ASP A 51 2.57 17.04 10.88
CA ASP A 51 1.85 16.10 11.74
C ASP A 51 1.46 14.81 11.00
N LEU A 52 0.88 14.92 9.81
CA LEU A 52 0.59 13.76 8.95
C LEU A 52 1.87 13.00 8.58
N SER A 53 2.95 13.71 8.29
CA SER A 53 4.23 13.11 7.92
C SER A 53 4.86 12.32 9.07
N SER A 54 4.62 12.72 10.33
CA SER A 54 5.07 11.97 11.52
C SER A 54 4.51 10.55 11.59
N ARG A 55 3.31 10.33 11.06
CA ARG A 55 2.67 9.01 10.96
C ARG A 55 2.89 8.32 9.62
N TYR A 56 3.48 9.02 8.65
CA TYR A 56 3.67 8.51 7.30
C TYR A 56 4.63 7.31 7.27
N LEU A 57 4.25 6.28 6.52
CA LEU A 57 5.00 5.06 6.31
C LEU A 57 5.73 5.13 4.97
N TRP A 58 7.04 4.91 4.97
CA TRP A 58 7.83 4.81 3.75
C TRP A 58 8.50 3.44 3.70
N VAL A 59 7.90 2.53 2.93
CA VAL A 59 8.46 1.21 2.64
C VAL A 59 9.12 1.26 1.26
N SER A 60 10.45 1.28 1.25
CA SER A 60 11.19 1.23 -0.01
C SER A 60 11.23 -0.19 -0.57
N TYR A 61 11.50 -0.31 -1.87
CA TYR A 61 11.68 -1.62 -2.52
C TYR A 61 12.73 -2.50 -1.83
N GLY A 62 13.80 -1.89 -1.29
CA GLY A 62 14.84 -2.59 -0.53
C GLY A 62 14.34 -3.26 0.76
N ASN A 63 13.17 -2.86 1.27
CA ASN A 63 12.55 -3.48 2.45
C ASN A 63 11.64 -4.66 2.12
N TYR A 64 11.24 -4.84 0.85
CA TYR A 64 10.20 -5.79 0.47
C TYR A 64 10.58 -7.22 0.83
N LEU A 65 11.74 -7.71 0.37
CA LEU A 65 12.14 -9.11 0.55
C LEU A 65 12.13 -9.56 2.03
N GLY A 66 12.60 -8.69 2.93
CA GLY A 66 12.58 -8.97 4.37
C GLY A 66 11.15 -9.07 4.90
N ILE A 67 10.29 -8.11 4.55
CA ILE A 67 8.89 -8.12 4.96
C ILE A 67 8.14 -9.34 4.41
N LEU A 68 8.29 -9.62 3.11
CA LEU A 68 7.64 -10.76 2.45
C LEU A 68 8.07 -12.09 3.09
N LYS A 69 9.32 -12.21 3.54
CA LYS A 69 9.79 -13.37 4.30
C LYS A 69 9.12 -13.47 5.67
N ASP A 70 9.00 -12.35 6.39
CA ASP A 70 8.31 -12.32 7.69
C ASP A 70 6.85 -12.79 7.56
N LEU A 71 6.13 -12.38 6.49
CA LEU A 71 4.75 -12.81 6.24
C LEU A 71 4.64 -14.32 6.06
N PHE A 72 5.59 -14.96 5.38
CA PHE A 72 5.61 -16.43 5.28
C PHE A 72 5.95 -17.11 6.59
N VAL A 73 6.84 -16.54 7.40
CA VAL A 73 7.16 -17.08 8.73
C VAL A 73 5.90 -17.04 9.59
N GLU A 74 5.13 -15.95 9.54
CA GLU A 74 3.84 -15.85 10.20
C GLU A 74 2.84 -16.88 9.67
N PHE A 75 2.71 -17.03 8.34
CA PHE A 75 1.87 -18.07 7.74
C PHE A 75 2.28 -19.49 8.13
N SER A 76 3.57 -19.75 8.31
CA SER A 76 4.07 -21.07 8.75
C SER A 76 3.62 -21.48 10.15
N SER A 77 3.03 -20.56 10.92
CA SER A 77 2.41 -20.83 12.21
C SER A 77 0.97 -21.34 12.12
N GLU A 78 0.30 -21.22 10.96
CA GLU A 78 -0.96 -21.93 10.71
C GLU A 78 -0.72 -23.46 10.64
N ASP A 79 -1.76 -24.24 10.92
CA ASP A 79 -1.72 -25.68 10.65
C ASP A 79 -1.79 -25.93 9.15
N ILE A 80 -0.61 -25.95 8.52
CA ILE A 80 -0.43 -26.21 7.10
C ILE A 80 -0.09 -27.69 6.81
N SER A 81 -0.26 -28.60 7.79
CA SER A 81 0.14 -30.00 7.66
C SER A 81 -0.58 -30.73 6.51
N ASN A 82 -1.81 -30.33 6.22
CA ASN A 82 -2.65 -30.90 5.15
C ASN A 82 -2.54 -30.14 3.82
N VAL A 83 -1.72 -29.07 3.76
CA VAL A 83 -1.57 -28.27 2.55
C VAL A 83 -0.63 -28.99 1.57
N LYS A 84 -1.18 -29.33 0.40
CA LYS A 84 -0.53 -30.09 -0.67
C LYS A 84 -0.02 -29.20 -1.79
N HIS A 85 -0.62 -28.03 -2.01
CA HIS A 85 -0.21 -27.08 -3.05
C HIS A 85 -0.65 -25.66 -2.70
N ILE A 86 0.18 -24.67 -3.04
CA ILE A 86 -0.15 -23.25 -2.91
C ILE A 86 -0.09 -22.56 -4.27
N TYR A 87 -1.17 -21.88 -4.63
CA TYR A 87 -1.27 -21.06 -5.83
C TYR A 87 -1.17 -19.59 -5.43
N PHE A 88 -0.34 -18.81 -6.11
CA PHE A 88 -0.30 -17.36 -5.96
C PHE A 88 -1.05 -16.69 -7.10
N PHE A 89 -1.76 -15.62 -6.79
CA PHE A 89 -2.42 -14.77 -7.78
C PHE A 89 -2.30 -13.29 -7.39
N PRO A 90 -1.89 -12.39 -8.29
CA PRO A 90 -1.80 -10.97 -7.98
C PRO A 90 -3.18 -10.36 -7.76
N ILE A 91 -3.33 -9.49 -6.77
CA ILE A 91 -4.53 -8.69 -6.61
C ILE A 91 -4.54 -7.64 -7.73
N ILE A 92 -5.43 -7.82 -8.69
CA ILE A 92 -5.49 -7.01 -9.91
C ILE A 92 -6.93 -6.85 -10.39
N LYS A 93 -7.20 -5.81 -11.17
CA LYS A 93 -8.48 -5.63 -11.88
C LYS A 93 -8.40 -6.32 -13.24
N PRO A 94 -9.52 -6.82 -13.79
CA PRO A 94 -9.54 -7.39 -15.14
C PRO A 94 -8.92 -6.49 -16.20
N ASP A 95 -9.31 -5.21 -16.24
CA ASP A 95 -8.80 -4.23 -17.22
C ASP A 95 -7.29 -3.94 -17.10
N ASP A 96 -6.69 -4.30 -15.96
CA ASP A 96 -5.29 -4.06 -15.65
C ASP A 96 -4.39 -5.28 -15.93
N GLU A 97 -4.96 -6.45 -16.22
CA GLU A 97 -4.25 -7.71 -16.48
C GLU A 97 -3.16 -7.65 -17.57
N PRO A 98 -3.32 -6.90 -18.67
CA PRO A 98 -2.25 -6.76 -19.67
C PRO A 98 -1.02 -5.97 -19.19
N GLN A 99 -1.09 -5.33 -18.01
CA GLN A 99 -0.06 -4.45 -17.49
C GLN A 99 0.64 -5.08 -16.28
N THR A 100 1.94 -4.86 -16.14
CA THR A 100 2.66 -5.20 -14.90
C THR A 100 2.25 -4.25 -13.76
N LYS A 101 1.64 -4.79 -12.71
CA LYS A 101 1.28 -4.07 -11.48
C LYS A 101 2.14 -4.51 -10.30
N SER A 102 1.96 -3.84 -9.16
CA SER A 102 2.64 -4.14 -7.89
C SER A 102 2.47 -5.60 -7.48
N GLY A 103 1.25 -6.14 -7.58
CA GLY A 103 0.96 -7.56 -7.35
C GLY A 103 1.88 -8.48 -8.14
N ASN A 104 2.07 -8.26 -9.45
CA ASN A 104 2.96 -9.08 -10.28
C ASN A 104 4.42 -9.01 -9.82
N VAL A 105 4.90 -7.82 -9.46
CA VAL A 105 6.27 -7.63 -8.94
C VAL A 105 6.45 -8.39 -7.63
N VAL A 106 5.47 -8.29 -6.73
CA VAL A 106 5.46 -9.03 -5.46
C VAL A 106 5.40 -10.54 -5.70
N SER A 107 4.61 -11.04 -6.66
CA SER A 107 4.59 -12.45 -7.08
C SER A 107 5.97 -12.94 -7.48
N TYR A 108 6.68 -12.13 -8.26
CA TYR A 108 8.02 -12.47 -8.70
C TYR A 108 9.03 -12.46 -7.53
N LEU A 109 8.96 -11.47 -6.64
CA LEU A 109 9.78 -11.43 -5.43
C LEU A 109 9.53 -12.65 -4.55
N TYR A 110 8.29 -13.13 -4.46
CA TYR A 110 7.98 -14.34 -3.71
C TYR A 110 8.71 -15.58 -4.27
N LYS A 111 8.78 -15.75 -5.60
CA LYS A 111 9.59 -16.83 -6.20
C LYS A 111 11.04 -16.81 -5.74
N SER A 112 11.60 -15.62 -5.51
CA SER A 112 13.01 -15.47 -5.11
C SER A 112 13.29 -15.87 -3.65
N ILE A 113 12.28 -15.84 -2.77
CA ILE A 113 12.47 -16.10 -1.33
C ILE A 113 12.03 -17.50 -0.88
N VAL A 114 11.33 -18.27 -1.72
CA VAL A 114 10.81 -19.62 -1.39
C VAL A 114 11.91 -20.54 -0.83
N TYR A 115 13.14 -20.49 -1.37
CA TYR A 115 14.25 -21.31 -0.89
C TYR A 115 14.74 -20.97 0.52
N GLY A 116 14.46 -19.75 1.00
CA GLY A 116 14.82 -19.26 2.33
C GLY A 116 13.73 -19.41 3.38
N LEU A 117 12.62 -20.10 3.06
CA LEU A 117 11.49 -20.33 3.96
C LEU A 117 11.73 -21.53 4.90
N PRO A 118 10.97 -21.62 6.01
CA PRO A 118 10.93 -22.80 6.88
C PRO A 118 10.70 -24.12 6.12
N ALA A 119 11.26 -25.22 6.63
CA ALA A 119 11.29 -26.50 5.93
C ALA A 119 9.88 -27.06 5.60
N ASN A 120 8.91 -26.86 6.48
CA ASN A 120 7.51 -27.26 6.28
C ASN A 120 6.83 -26.53 5.11
N LEU A 121 7.17 -25.26 4.88
CA LEU A 121 6.70 -24.52 3.70
C LEU A 121 7.47 -24.91 2.44
N ARG A 122 8.77 -25.17 2.56
CA ARG A 122 9.63 -25.51 1.43
C ARG A 122 9.22 -26.83 0.74
N SER A 123 8.61 -27.76 1.47
CA SER A 123 8.10 -29.01 0.90
C SER A 123 6.80 -28.84 0.11
N ILE A 124 6.10 -27.71 0.25
CA ILE A 124 4.83 -27.47 -0.44
C ILE A 124 5.13 -26.89 -1.82
N PRO A 125 4.63 -27.49 -2.92
CA PRO A 125 4.79 -26.93 -4.25
C PRO A 125 4.02 -25.61 -4.41
N PHE A 126 4.63 -24.68 -5.15
CA PHE A 126 4.09 -23.37 -5.44
C PHE A 126 3.87 -23.18 -6.95
N THR A 127 2.71 -22.66 -7.33
CA THR A 127 2.41 -22.22 -8.70
C THR A 127 2.00 -20.75 -8.69
N ILE A 128 2.44 -19.97 -9.68
CA ILE A 128 2.01 -18.58 -9.82
C ILE A 128 1.14 -18.46 -11.06
N PHE A 129 -0.07 -17.94 -10.86
CA PHE A 129 -0.97 -17.51 -11.90
C PHE A 129 -0.94 -15.99 -11.99
N GLU A 130 -0.91 -15.46 -13.21
CA GLU A 130 -0.87 -14.01 -13.46
C GLU A 130 -2.08 -13.52 -14.25
N GLN A 131 -2.98 -14.45 -14.62
CA GLN A 131 -4.14 -14.17 -15.48
C GLN A 131 -5.39 -14.89 -14.96
N PHE A 132 -6.53 -14.22 -14.99
CA PHE A 132 -7.84 -14.71 -14.55
C PHE A 132 -8.26 -15.99 -15.28
N GLU A 133 -7.92 -16.14 -16.56
CA GLU A 133 -8.16 -17.38 -17.31
C GLU A 133 -7.56 -18.62 -16.60
N LYS A 134 -6.44 -18.47 -15.89
CA LYS A 134 -5.79 -19.57 -15.15
C LYS A 134 -6.49 -19.95 -13.86
N ILE A 135 -7.42 -19.13 -13.37
CA ILE A 135 -8.26 -19.43 -12.21
C ILE A 135 -9.74 -19.57 -12.59
N ALA A 136 -10.08 -19.50 -13.87
CA ALA A 136 -11.43 -19.69 -14.37
C ALA A 136 -11.89 -21.15 -14.20
N PRO A 137 -13.21 -21.41 -14.01
CA PRO A 137 -13.73 -22.74 -13.72
C PRO A 137 -13.42 -23.80 -14.78
N GLU A 138 -13.28 -23.39 -16.05
CA GLU A 138 -12.92 -24.28 -17.16
C GLU A 138 -11.44 -24.69 -17.18
N SER A 139 -10.58 -23.89 -16.55
CA SER A 139 -9.12 -24.09 -16.56
C SER A 139 -8.59 -24.65 -15.25
N PHE A 140 -9.31 -24.42 -14.15
CA PHE A 140 -8.80 -24.65 -12.80
C PHE A 140 -9.88 -25.10 -11.83
N THR A 141 -9.52 -26.10 -11.03
CA THR A 141 -10.32 -26.58 -9.91
C THR A 141 -9.41 -26.64 -8.69
N LEU A 142 -9.72 -25.84 -7.67
CA LEU A 142 -8.99 -25.88 -6.39
C LEU A 142 -9.43 -27.14 -5.63
N LYS A 143 -8.49 -28.01 -5.31
CA LYS A 143 -8.76 -29.31 -4.67
C LYS A 143 -8.57 -29.25 -3.16
N GLU A 144 -9.04 -30.29 -2.47
CA GLU A 144 -8.83 -30.45 -1.04
C GLU A 144 -7.33 -30.47 -0.67
N GLY A 145 -6.95 -29.59 0.27
CA GLY A 145 -5.57 -29.37 0.68
C GLY A 145 -4.83 -28.37 -0.21
N GLU A 146 -5.48 -27.69 -1.14
CA GLU A 146 -4.87 -26.63 -1.93
C GLU A 146 -5.31 -25.24 -1.45
N LEU A 147 -4.40 -24.26 -1.53
CA LEU A 147 -4.68 -22.88 -1.13
C LEU A 147 -4.44 -21.90 -2.27
N LEU A 148 -5.24 -20.84 -2.31
CA LEU A 148 -5.01 -19.68 -3.17
C LEU A 148 -4.56 -18.49 -2.31
N ILE A 149 -3.35 -18.01 -2.53
CA ILE A 149 -2.81 -16.82 -1.86
C ILE A 149 -2.86 -15.64 -2.81
N LEU A 150 -3.66 -14.62 -2.47
CA LEU A 150 -3.72 -13.37 -3.21
C LEU A 150 -2.68 -12.38 -2.68
N ILE A 151 -1.96 -11.70 -3.57
CA ILE A 151 -0.78 -10.92 -3.22
C ILE A 151 -0.75 -9.52 -3.83
N ASP A 152 -0.34 -8.54 -3.02
CA ASP A 152 -0.04 -7.17 -3.44
C ASP A 152 0.92 -6.48 -2.46
N ASP A 153 1.56 -5.38 -2.82
CA ASP A 153 2.33 -4.59 -1.85
C ASP A 153 1.43 -3.71 -0.98
N PHE A 154 0.32 -3.21 -1.52
CA PHE A 154 -0.60 -2.34 -0.81
C PHE A 154 -2.06 -2.56 -1.20
N ILE A 155 -2.91 -2.81 -0.21
CA ILE A 155 -4.35 -2.89 -0.38
C ILE A 155 -5.01 -1.66 0.25
N GLY A 156 -5.44 -0.72 -0.60
CA GLY A 156 -6.03 0.57 -0.22
C GLY A 156 -7.54 0.51 0.05
N SER A 157 -8.33 1.19 -0.78
CA SER A 157 -9.79 1.34 -0.65
C SER A 157 -10.61 0.05 -0.79
N GLY A 158 -9.98 -1.12 -0.91
CA GLY A 158 -10.65 -2.38 -1.20
C GLY A 158 -11.11 -2.55 -2.67
N THR A 159 -11.05 -1.52 -3.50
CA THR A 159 -11.64 -1.58 -4.85
C THR A 159 -11.00 -2.63 -5.76
N THR A 160 -9.67 -2.76 -5.74
CA THR A 160 -8.97 -3.77 -6.56
C THR A 160 -9.28 -5.17 -6.06
N ILE A 161 -9.13 -5.43 -4.76
CA ILE A 161 -9.41 -6.75 -4.17
C ILE A 161 -10.87 -7.17 -4.35
N SER A 162 -11.84 -6.25 -4.23
CA SER A 162 -13.25 -6.57 -4.52
C SER A 162 -13.48 -6.94 -5.99
N ASN A 163 -12.75 -6.33 -6.93
CA ASN A 163 -12.83 -6.73 -8.34
C ASN A 163 -12.15 -8.08 -8.59
N THR A 164 -11.03 -8.37 -7.91
CA THR A 164 -10.40 -9.70 -7.95
C THR A 164 -11.36 -10.77 -7.43
N PHE A 165 -12.06 -10.52 -6.31
CA PHE A 165 -13.05 -11.46 -5.78
C PHE A 165 -14.20 -11.71 -6.75
N LYS A 166 -14.71 -10.69 -7.46
CA LYS A 166 -15.76 -10.90 -8.46
C LYS A 166 -15.37 -11.89 -9.57
N GLU A 167 -14.09 -11.95 -9.93
CA GLU A 167 -13.59 -12.92 -10.90
C GLU A 167 -13.38 -14.29 -10.26
N ILE A 168 -12.87 -14.35 -9.03
CA ILE A 168 -12.74 -15.59 -8.27
C ILE A 168 -14.10 -16.25 -8.03
N ASP A 169 -15.13 -15.47 -7.72
CA ASP A 169 -16.50 -15.94 -7.46
C ASP A 169 -17.13 -16.64 -8.68
N LYS A 170 -16.55 -16.47 -9.88
CA LYS A 170 -16.97 -17.23 -11.08
C LYS A 170 -16.52 -18.69 -11.04
N ASN A 171 -15.52 -19.02 -10.23
CA ASN A 171 -15.04 -20.38 -10.04
C ASN A 171 -15.55 -20.96 -8.71
N PRO A 172 -16.58 -21.84 -8.74
CA PRO A 172 -17.20 -22.36 -7.52
C PRO A 172 -16.30 -23.30 -6.71
N SER A 173 -15.16 -23.75 -7.25
CA SER A 173 -14.19 -24.55 -6.49
C SER A 173 -13.35 -23.72 -5.51
N ILE A 174 -13.31 -22.39 -5.68
CA ILE A 174 -12.49 -21.50 -4.87
C ILE A 174 -13.33 -20.90 -3.74
N GLU A 175 -13.41 -21.62 -2.62
CA GLU A 175 -14.07 -21.14 -1.41
C GLU A 175 -13.17 -20.19 -0.61
N TYR A 176 -13.75 -19.15 0.00
CA TYR A 176 -12.98 -18.12 0.73
C TYR A 176 -12.15 -18.65 1.90
N GLN A 177 -12.56 -19.74 2.55
CA GLN A 177 -11.76 -20.39 3.59
C GLN A 177 -10.43 -20.97 3.08
N ASN A 178 -10.31 -21.20 1.76
CA ASN A 178 -9.11 -21.69 1.10
C ASN A 178 -8.28 -20.54 0.49
N ILE A 179 -8.72 -19.29 0.72
CA ILE A 179 -8.00 -18.09 0.31
C ILE A 179 -7.18 -17.55 1.49
N ARG A 180 -5.97 -17.06 1.21
CA ARG A 180 -5.21 -16.18 2.10
C ARG A 180 -4.83 -14.90 1.38
N ILE A 181 -4.71 -13.80 2.11
CA ILE A 181 -4.19 -12.53 1.58
C ILE A 181 -2.82 -12.26 2.15
N PHE A 182 -1.86 -11.90 1.29
CA PHE A 182 -0.50 -11.54 1.69
C PHE A 182 -0.21 -10.14 1.16
N THR A 183 -0.01 -9.18 2.05
CA THR A 183 0.30 -7.80 1.64
C THR A 183 1.25 -7.10 2.58
N ILE A 184 2.05 -6.15 2.10
CA ILE A 184 2.93 -5.40 2.99
C ILE A 184 2.10 -4.43 3.84
N THR A 185 1.19 -3.69 3.21
CA THR A 185 0.39 -2.66 3.88
C THR A 185 -1.09 -2.80 3.53
N LEU A 186 -1.95 -2.80 4.55
CA LEU A 186 -3.40 -2.94 4.44
C LEU A 186 -4.09 -1.74 5.08
N MET A 187 -5.02 -1.08 4.38
CA MET A 187 -5.88 -0.09 5.00
C MET A 187 -7.01 -0.76 5.80
N GLN A 188 -7.40 -0.16 6.93
CA GLN A 188 -8.48 -0.65 7.80
C GLN A 188 -9.80 -0.91 7.05
N GLU A 189 -10.15 -0.08 6.06
CA GLU A 189 -11.35 -0.28 5.24
C GLU A 189 -11.32 -1.58 4.44
N ALA A 190 -10.17 -1.92 3.85
CA ALA A 190 -9.99 -3.18 3.13
C ALA A 190 -9.93 -4.36 4.10
N MET A 191 -9.35 -4.18 5.30
CA MET A 191 -9.36 -5.20 6.35
C MET A 191 -10.78 -5.63 6.72
N ASN A 192 -11.71 -4.67 6.83
CA ASN A 192 -13.11 -4.96 7.13
C ASN A 192 -13.77 -5.81 6.03
N ILE A 193 -13.46 -5.55 4.74
CA ILE A 193 -13.95 -6.36 3.61
C ILE A 193 -13.45 -7.81 3.69
N LEU A 194 -12.19 -8.01 4.10
CA LEU A 194 -11.62 -9.35 4.27
C LEU A 194 -12.27 -10.09 5.46
N ALA A 195 -12.47 -9.38 6.57
CA ALA A 195 -13.11 -9.92 7.77
C ALA A 195 -14.58 -10.33 7.52
N GLU A 196 -15.35 -9.51 6.79
CA GLU A 196 -16.73 -9.82 6.39
C GLU A 196 -16.83 -11.10 5.56
N LYS A 197 -15.78 -11.44 4.80
CA LYS A 197 -15.68 -12.67 4.00
C LYS A 197 -15.06 -13.85 4.74
N GLY A 198 -14.62 -13.67 5.99
CA GLY A 198 -13.92 -14.70 6.77
C GLY A 198 -12.57 -15.10 6.19
N ILE A 199 -11.90 -14.18 5.47
CA ILE A 199 -10.61 -14.47 4.82
C ILE A 199 -9.46 -14.11 5.75
N ASN A 200 -8.57 -15.08 6.00
CA ASN A 200 -7.33 -14.86 6.73
C ASN A 200 -6.34 -14.03 5.89
N PHE A 201 -5.64 -13.11 6.55
CA PHE A 201 -4.65 -12.26 5.91
C PHE A 201 -3.39 -12.11 6.74
N TYR A 202 -2.28 -11.87 6.06
CA TYR A 202 -0.95 -11.62 6.60
C TYR A 202 -0.49 -10.28 6.09
N CYS A 203 -0.23 -9.37 7.01
CA CYS A 203 0.28 -8.06 6.67
C CYS A 203 1.20 -7.47 7.71
N LYS A 204 2.15 -6.64 7.27
CA LYS A 204 3.12 -6.02 8.17
C LYS A 204 2.57 -4.75 8.83
N TYR A 205 1.83 -3.96 8.06
CA TYR A 205 1.32 -2.68 8.50
C TYR A 205 -0.19 -2.60 8.22
N ILE A 206 -0.95 -2.26 9.26
CA ILE A 206 -2.36 -1.90 9.15
C ILE A 206 -2.47 -0.39 9.35
N GLU A 207 -3.02 0.31 8.38
CA GLU A 207 -3.10 1.77 8.36
C GLU A 207 -4.56 2.24 8.43
N SER A 208 -4.81 3.26 9.25
CA SER A 208 -6.09 3.96 9.34
C SER A 208 -6.07 5.23 8.49
N LYS A 209 -7.23 5.87 8.29
CA LYS A 209 -7.31 7.13 7.56
C LYS A 209 -6.53 8.22 8.26
N GLY A 210 -5.67 8.89 7.50
CA GLY A 210 -4.76 9.89 8.02
C GLY A 210 -5.44 11.07 8.72
N ILE A 211 -6.65 11.45 8.30
CA ILE A 211 -7.41 12.54 8.95
C ILE A 211 -8.65 12.02 9.67
N THR A 212 -9.50 11.25 8.98
CA THR A 212 -10.82 10.82 9.49
C THR A 212 -10.73 10.11 10.83
N ASP A 213 -9.74 9.22 10.99
CA ASP A 213 -9.69 8.32 12.14
C ASP A 213 -8.83 8.87 13.29
N TYR A 214 -8.25 10.06 13.13
CA TYR A 214 -7.24 10.59 14.06
C TYR A 214 -7.63 11.89 14.77
N TYR A 215 -8.38 12.79 14.13
CA TYR A 215 -8.56 14.16 14.64
C TYR A 215 -9.88 14.42 15.41
N GLY A 216 -10.72 13.40 15.63
CA GLY A 216 -11.99 13.54 16.35
C GLY A 216 -12.83 14.74 15.87
N ASP A 217 -13.17 15.65 16.78
CA ASP A 217 -13.98 16.85 16.48
C ASP A 217 -13.32 17.80 15.46
N MET A 218 -11.99 17.74 15.31
CA MET A 218 -11.26 18.58 14.36
C MET A 218 -11.24 18.02 12.94
N VAL A 219 -11.80 16.83 12.67
CA VAL A 219 -11.78 16.17 11.36
C VAL A 219 -12.26 17.11 10.25
N THR A 220 -13.40 17.79 10.44
CA THR A 220 -13.96 18.71 9.43
C THR A 220 -12.98 19.84 9.09
N GLN A 221 -12.36 20.43 10.10
CA GLN A 221 -11.36 21.50 9.93
C GLN A 221 -10.12 20.98 9.21
N LYS A 222 -9.55 19.86 9.64
CA LYS A 222 -8.33 19.29 9.03
C LYS A 222 -8.57 18.86 7.59
N LYS A 223 -9.74 18.28 7.27
CA LYS A 223 -10.14 17.98 5.89
C LYS A 223 -10.27 19.24 5.04
N ALA A 224 -10.80 20.33 5.58
CA ALA A 224 -10.89 21.60 4.85
C ALA A 224 -9.50 22.16 4.52
N ILE A 225 -8.56 22.10 5.47
CA ILE A 225 -7.16 22.49 5.26
C ILE A 225 -6.53 21.60 4.19
N MET A 226 -6.62 20.27 4.32
CA MET A 226 -6.04 19.34 3.34
C MET A 226 -6.61 19.55 1.93
N LYS A 227 -7.93 19.75 1.80
CA LYS A 227 -8.55 20.07 0.50
C LYS A 227 -8.00 21.37 -0.09
N LYS A 228 -7.73 22.38 0.74
CA LYS A 228 -7.10 23.63 0.28
C LYS A 228 -5.67 23.39 -0.18
N ILE A 229 -4.90 22.60 0.57
CA ILE A 229 -3.55 22.18 0.18
C ILE A 229 -3.62 21.48 -1.17
N GLU A 230 -4.42 20.43 -1.33
CA GLU A 230 -4.45 19.63 -2.56
C GLU A 230 -4.94 20.40 -3.80
N ARG A 231 -5.52 21.60 -3.69
CA ARG A 231 -5.82 22.45 -4.87
C ARG A 231 -4.58 22.80 -5.69
N MET A 232 -3.40 22.83 -5.08
CA MET A 232 -2.16 23.11 -5.81
C MET A 232 -1.61 21.91 -6.60
N THR A 233 -2.05 20.68 -6.28
CA THR A 233 -1.51 19.48 -6.91
C THR A 233 -2.15 19.25 -8.28
N LYS A 234 -1.37 18.75 -9.24
CA LYS A 234 -1.84 18.36 -10.57
C LYS A 234 -2.74 17.12 -10.61
N ALA A 235 -2.87 16.40 -9.50
CA ALA A 235 -3.74 15.23 -9.43
C ALA A 235 -5.21 15.60 -9.70
N GLY A 236 -5.87 14.77 -10.50
CA GLY A 236 -7.29 14.89 -10.80
C GLY A 236 -8.17 14.85 -9.54
N SER A 237 -9.39 15.37 -9.67
CA SER A 237 -10.36 15.48 -8.56
C SER A 237 -10.63 14.16 -7.83
N ASN A 238 -10.56 13.03 -8.54
CA ASN A 238 -10.75 11.69 -8.00
C ASN A 238 -9.69 11.24 -6.99
N TYR A 239 -8.58 11.96 -6.89
CA TYR A 239 -7.45 11.65 -6.01
C TYR A 239 -7.30 12.62 -4.83
N LYS A 240 -8.22 13.59 -4.70
CA LYS A 240 -8.27 14.45 -3.52
C LYS A 240 -8.69 13.64 -2.31
N MET A 241 -7.99 13.80 -1.20
CA MET A 241 -8.06 12.96 0.00
C MET A 241 -7.61 11.50 -0.27
N GLY A 242 -6.84 11.28 -1.34
CA GLY A 242 -6.52 9.95 -1.84
C GLY A 242 -7.67 9.32 -2.65
N PHE A 243 -7.33 8.36 -3.52
CA PHE A 243 -8.31 7.59 -4.27
C PHE A 243 -9.38 7.01 -3.34
N LYS A 244 -10.66 7.20 -3.69
CA LYS A 244 -11.82 6.83 -2.86
C LYS A 244 -11.81 7.41 -1.43
N LYS A 245 -11.10 8.52 -1.22
CA LYS A 245 -10.93 9.18 0.08
C LYS A 245 -10.30 8.24 1.12
N SER A 246 -9.34 7.42 0.68
CA SER A 246 -8.62 6.50 1.58
C SER A 246 -7.70 7.23 2.56
N GLU A 247 -7.31 8.47 2.29
CA GLU A 247 -6.51 9.29 3.22
C GLU A 247 -5.22 8.59 3.67
N ALA A 248 -4.63 7.75 2.81
CA ALA A 248 -3.49 6.94 3.19
C ALA A 248 -2.25 7.82 3.42
N LEU A 249 -1.39 7.37 4.32
CA LEU A 249 -0.12 8.02 4.65
C LEU A 249 1.04 7.05 4.36
N VAL A 250 1.10 6.54 3.14
CA VAL A 250 2.09 5.54 2.76
C VAL A 250 2.73 5.81 1.40
N THR A 251 4.02 5.54 1.29
CA THR A 251 4.72 5.33 0.03
C THR A 251 5.35 3.95 0.04
N MET A 252 5.10 3.22 -1.05
CA MET A 252 5.65 1.91 -1.35
C MET A 252 6.80 2.08 -2.38
N ALA A 253 7.17 1.07 -3.14
CA ALA A 253 8.11 1.23 -4.27
C ALA A 253 7.64 2.31 -5.26
N ARG A 254 6.32 2.44 -5.42
CA ARG A 254 5.65 3.58 -6.05
C ARG A 254 4.56 4.08 -5.11
N THR A 255 4.37 5.39 -5.00
CA THR A 255 3.35 5.92 -4.07
C THR A 255 1.94 5.53 -4.53
N PRO A 256 1.13 4.81 -3.73
CA PRO A 256 -0.25 4.49 -4.08
C PRO A 256 -1.10 5.77 -4.25
N ASN A 257 -2.05 5.77 -5.18
CA ASN A 257 -2.93 6.93 -5.39
C ASN A 257 -3.98 7.07 -4.28
N ASN A 258 -4.09 6.09 -3.39
CA ASN A 258 -4.84 6.17 -2.12
C ASN A 258 -4.22 7.14 -1.12
N THR A 259 -2.94 7.49 -1.29
CA THR A 259 -2.23 8.48 -0.48
C THR A 259 -2.65 9.89 -0.88
N PHE A 260 -2.70 10.83 0.08
CA PHE A 260 -2.99 12.24 -0.22
C PHE A 260 -2.12 12.75 -1.36
N SER A 261 -2.74 13.45 -2.32
CA SER A 261 -2.08 13.78 -3.59
C SER A 261 -0.91 14.74 -3.42
N ILE A 262 -0.89 15.51 -2.33
CA ILE A 262 0.22 16.43 -2.02
C ILE A 262 1.57 15.72 -1.84
N PHE A 263 1.55 14.44 -1.47
CA PHE A 263 2.79 13.68 -1.24
C PHE A 263 3.40 13.12 -2.52
N TRP A 264 2.63 12.95 -3.61
CA TRP A 264 3.11 12.27 -4.82
C TRP A 264 2.81 12.95 -6.15
N SER A 265 1.91 13.94 -6.16
CA SER A 265 1.60 14.71 -7.37
C SER A 265 2.26 16.07 -7.31
N ASP A 266 3.01 16.40 -8.36
CA ASP A 266 3.65 17.70 -8.51
C ASP A 266 2.63 18.83 -8.35
N HIS A 267 3.09 19.96 -7.83
CA HIS A 267 2.24 21.09 -7.48
C HIS A 267 2.65 22.39 -8.15
N ILE A 268 1.65 23.25 -8.39
CA ILE A 268 1.83 24.57 -8.98
C ILE A 268 1.57 25.64 -7.91
N LYS A 269 2.54 26.53 -7.72
CA LYS A 269 2.41 27.70 -6.84
C LYS A 269 2.97 28.92 -7.56
N GLU A 270 2.17 29.99 -7.67
CA GLU A 270 2.57 31.24 -8.33
C GLU A 270 3.14 31.03 -9.75
N GLY A 271 2.53 30.12 -10.53
CA GLY A 271 2.96 29.80 -11.89
C GLY A 271 4.21 28.93 -11.99
N LYS A 272 4.81 28.51 -10.87
CA LYS A 272 5.97 27.62 -10.83
C LYS A 272 5.58 26.21 -10.43
N GLU A 273 6.23 25.24 -11.04
CA GLU A 273 6.06 23.82 -10.76
C GLU A 273 7.10 23.33 -9.75
N PHE A 274 6.63 22.50 -8.82
CA PHE A 274 7.43 21.89 -7.78
C PHE A 274 7.16 20.40 -7.72
N LEU A 275 8.24 19.61 -7.69
CA LEU A 275 8.16 18.17 -7.60
C LEU A 275 7.61 17.72 -6.25
N ALA A 276 6.75 16.70 -6.25
CA ALA A 276 6.23 16.12 -5.02
C ALA A 276 7.31 15.36 -4.23
N PRO A 277 7.18 15.28 -2.88
CA PRO A 277 8.13 14.57 -2.04
C PRO A 277 8.43 13.15 -2.51
N PHE A 278 7.40 12.35 -2.78
CA PHE A 278 7.53 10.97 -3.23
C PHE A 278 7.14 10.81 -4.70
N LYS A 279 7.72 9.82 -5.37
CA LYS A 279 7.37 9.51 -6.76
C LYS A 279 6.21 8.50 -6.82
N ARG A 280 5.35 8.66 -7.81
CA ARG A 280 4.36 7.66 -8.23
C ARG A 280 4.71 7.13 -9.60
#